data_AF-A0A078JWK4-F1
#
_entry.id   AF-A0A078JWK4-F1
#
_cell.length_a   1.000
_cell.length_b   1.000
_cell.length_c   1.000
_cell.angle_alpha   90.00
_cell.angle_beta   90.00
_cell.angle_gamma   90.00
#
_symmetry.space_group_name_H-M   'P 1'
#
loop_
_entity.id
_entity.type
_entity.pdbx_description
1 polymer ?
#
loop_
_entity_poly.entity_id
_entity_poly.type
_entity_poly.pdbx_seq_one_letter_code
_entity_poly.pdbx_strand_id
1 'polypeptide(L)'
;SDSDQQEEEEEASEEQKPVYKRLITIHAGKPKGSVKEEMKVAVDKVRRLSLSEQELDRTCSSNSQDVVRFTQRNLLRIYPKRTRINSSNYKPLIGWTHGAQMIAFNMQGYGKSLWMMHGMFRANGGCRYVKKPNFLMKKGFHEEVFDPRKKLPVKETLKAMYMGDGWRLDFSHTHFDAYSPPDFYTKMFIVGKGEKMKSVRLLMRFIFE
;
A
#
# COMPACT_ATOMS: atom_id res chain seq x y z
N SER A 1 23.53 -4.24 13.92
CA SER A 1 24.36 -4.85 12.85
C SER A 1 24.39 -4.03 11.56
N ASP A 2 23.27 -3.60 10.95
CA ASP A 2 23.29 -2.56 9.86
C ASP A 2 23.31 -1.12 10.42
N SER A 3 22.88 -0.95 11.67
CA SER A 3 22.78 0.33 12.39
C SER A 3 24.15 0.91 12.77
N ASP A 4 25.07 0.03 13.17
CA ASP A 4 26.31 0.40 13.84
C ASP A 4 27.39 0.78 12.81
N GLN A 5 27.34 0.19 11.62
CA GLN A 5 28.27 0.46 10.51
C GLN A 5 28.12 1.88 9.93
N GLN A 6 26.95 2.51 10.05
CA GLN A 6 26.74 3.84 9.48
C GLN A 6 27.18 4.99 10.39
N GLU A 7 27.39 4.77 11.69
CA GLU A 7 27.79 5.83 12.63
C GLU A 7 29.29 6.13 12.54
N GLU A 8 30.13 5.11 12.40
CA GLU A 8 31.58 5.29 12.16
C GLU A 8 31.86 6.01 10.82
N GLU A 9 30.98 5.87 9.82
CA GLU A 9 31.13 6.47 8.49
C GLU A 9 30.75 7.97 8.38
N GLU A 10 30.08 8.54 9.39
CA GLU A 10 29.69 9.96 9.42
C GLU A 10 30.81 10.87 9.96
N GLU A 11 31.67 10.36 10.83
CA GLU A 11 32.82 11.08 11.41
C GLU A 11 34.11 11.00 10.56
N ALA A 12 34.15 10.14 9.55
CA ALA A 12 35.30 9.99 8.64
C ALA A 12 35.48 11.22 7.72
N SER A 13 36.73 11.57 7.42
CA SER A 13 37.07 12.64 6.46
C SER A 13 36.52 12.31 5.05
N GLU A 14 36.30 13.33 4.20
CA GLU A 14 35.71 13.13 2.87
C GLU A 14 36.51 12.17 1.97
N GLU A 15 37.82 12.05 2.18
CA GLU A 15 38.72 11.13 1.47
C GLU A 15 38.64 9.69 1.99
N GLN A 16 38.21 9.49 3.23
CA GLN A 16 38.05 8.16 3.86
C GLN A 16 36.67 7.54 3.61
N LYS A 17 35.73 8.29 3.01
CA LYS A 17 34.39 7.80 2.73
C LYS A 17 34.41 6.83 1.54
N PRO A 18 33.74 5.67 1.66
CA PRO A 18 33.68 4.71 0.57
C PRO A 18 33.12 5.32 -0.73
N VAL A 19 33.70 4.94 -1.87
CA VAL A 19 33.32 5.45 -3.20
C VAL A 19 31.81 5.30 -3.48
N TYR A 20 31.18 4.24 -2.97
CA TYR A 20 29.74 4.00 -3.14
C TYR A 20 28.85 5.10 -2.55
N LYS A 21 29.35 5.91 -1.61
CA LYS A 21 28.57 6.99 -0.99
C LYS A 21 28.16 8.07 -2.00
N ARG A 22 28.96 8.25 -3.05
CA ARG A 22 28.66 9.14 -4.18
C ARG A 22 27.51 8.64 -5.06
N LEU A 23 27.16 7.34 -4.98
CA LEU A 23 26.04 6.73 -5.70
C LEU A 23 24.70 6.86 -4.96
N ILE A 24 24.70 7.35 -3.72
CA ILE A 24 23.50 7.45 -2.89
C ILE A 24 22.80 8.79 -3.17
N THR A 25 21.82 8.77 -4.08
CA THR A 25 20.99 9.96 -4.35
C THR A 25 19.98 10.23 -3.24
N ILE A 26 19.48 9.18 -2.57
CA ILE A 26 18.44 9.30 -1.55
C ILE A 26 18.94 8.69 -0.25
N HIS A 27 19.29 9.56 0.69
CA HIS A 27 19.80 9.16 1.98
C HIS A 27 18.68 8.58 2.86
N ALA A 28 18.99 7.48 3.55
CA ALA A 28 18.13 6.98 4.61
C ALA A 28 18.18 7.94 5.81
N GLY A 29 17.01 8.33 6.33
CA GLY A 29 16.95 8.99 7.63
C GLY A 29 17.25 7.96 8.73
N LYS A 30 18.24 8.23 9.57
CA LYS A 30 18.48 7.44 10.78
C LYS A 30 17.45 7.83 11.84
N PRO A 31 16.77 6.85 12.46
CA PRO A 31 15.91 7.13 13.59
C PRO A 31 16.75 7.35 14.85
N LYS A 32 17.17 8.60 15.09
CA LYS A 32 17.86 9.00 16.33
C LYS A 32 16.89 9.57 17.38
N GLY A 33 15.60 9.65 17.08
CA GLY A 33 14.60 10.31 17.93
C GLY A 33 13.23 9.65 17.82
N SER A 34 12.19 10.40 18.18
CA SER A 34 10.82 9.92 17.96
C SER A 34 10.48 9.92 16.46
N VAL A 35 9.65 8.97 16.01
CA VAL A 35 9.15 8.93 14.62
C VAL A 35 8.58 10.28 14.16
N LYS A 36 7.99 11.05 15.10
CA LYS A 36 7.47 12.40 14.83
C LYS A 36 8.56 13.40 14.45
N GLU A 37 9.72 13.35 15.10
CA GLU A 37 10.86 14.22 14.77
C GLU A 37 11.47 13.85 13.42
N GLU A 38 11.46 12.57 13.07
CA GLU A 38 11.91 12.08 11.76
C GLU A 38 10.93 12.38 10.63
N MET A 39 9.67 12.62 10.95
CA MET A 39 8.69 13.11 9.98
C MET A 39 8.76 14.62 9.76
N LYS A 40 9.59 15.35 10.54
CA LYS A 40 9.84 16.77 10.26
C LYS A 40 10.45 16.92 8.87
N VAL A 41 9.89 17.84 8.09
CA VAL A 41 10.33 18.10 6.73
C VAL A 41 11.35 19.23 6.78
N ALA A 42 12.60 18.94 6.43
CA ALA A 42 13.61 19.97 6.22
C ALA A 42 13.43 20.59 4.82
N VAL A 43 13.67 21.90 4.73
CA VAL A 43 13.73 22.61 3.44
C VAL A 43 14.96 22.10 2.68
N ASP A 44 14.81 21.83 1.38
CA ASP A 44 15.87 21.40 0.45
C ASP A 44 16.62 20.10 0.76
N LYS A 45 16.11 19.27 1.68
CA LYS A 45 16.68 17.94 1.97
C LYS A 45 15.64 16.85 1.80
N VAL A 46 15.80 16.04 0.75
CA VAL A 46 15.01 14.83 0.52
C VAL A 46 15.66 13.66 1.25
N ARG A 47 14.88 12.95 2.05
CA ARG A 47 15.29 11.71 2.72
C ARG A 47 14.29 10.59 2.51
N ARG A 48 14.74 9.36 2.76
CA ARG A 48 13.90 8.18 2.85
C ARG A 48 13.79 7.72 4.30
N LEU A 49 12.57 7.64 4.82
CA LEU A 49 12.29 6.96 6.10
C LEU A 49 11.81 5.53 5.83
N SER A 50 12.22 4.57 6.65
CA SER A 50 11.72 3.19 6.60
C SER A 50 11.03 2.84 7.91
N LEU A 51 9.77 2.39 7.84
CA LEU A 51 8.97 1.99 9.00
C LEU A 51 8.46 0.57 8.83
N SER A 52 8.39 -0.17 9.93
CA SER A 52 7.61 -1.41 9.98
C SER A 52 6.11 -1.10 9.88
N GLU A 53 5.31 -2.10 9.50
CA GLU A 53 3.84 -1.96 9.47
C GLU A 53 3.25 -1.52 10.83
N GLN A 54 3.86 -1.92 11.96
CA GLN A 54 3.37 -1.56 13.29
C GLN A 54 3.67 -0.11 13.64
N GLU A 55 4.84 0.39 13.27
CA GLU A 55 5.21 1.80 13.44
C GLU A 55 4.35 2.69 12.55
N LEU A 56 4.06 2.24 11.32
CA LEU A 56 3.13 2.92 10.44
C LEU A 56 1.75 3.02 11.10
N ASP A 57 1.18 1.91 11.58
CA ASP A 57 -0.15 1.91 12.21
C ASP A 57 -0.22 2.88 13.40
N ARG A 58 0.80 2.85 14.28
CA ARG A 58 0.90 3.76 15.43
C ARG A 58 1.01 5.22 15.00
N THR A 59 1.80 5.49 13.96
CA THR A 59 2.05 6.86 13.50
C THR A 59 0.86 7.42 12.73
N CYS A 60 0.20 6.61 11.91
CA CYS A 60 -1.06 6.96 11.26
C CYS A 60 -2.18 7.23 12.27
N SER A 61 -2.21 6.50 13.39
CA SER A 61 -3.21 6.70 14.44
C SER A 61 -3.02 8.02 15.18
N SER A 62 -1.77 8.36 15.51
CA SER A 62 -1.43 9.56 16.28
C SER A 62 -1.25 10.82 15.42
N ASN A 63 -0.48 10.75 14.35
CA ASN A 63 -0.01 11.90 13.55
C ASN A 63 -0.28 11.72 12.04
N SER A 64 -1.49 11.31 11.65
CA SER A 64 -1.87 10.99 10.26
C SER A 64 -1.48 12.06 9.22
N GLN A 65 -1.74 13.34 9.47
CA GLN A 65 -1.43 14.43 8.54
C GLN A 65 0.08 14.68 8.40
N ASP A 66 0.87 14.42 9.44
CA ASP A 66 2.32 14.58 9.38
C ASP A 66 2.95 13.51 8.47
N VAL A 67 2.39 12.30 8.44
CA VAL A 67 2.78 11.28 7.45
C VAL A 67 2.53 11.76 6.02
N VAL A 68 1.36 12.36 5.76
CA VAL A 68 1.04 12.91 4.44
C VAL A 68 1.98 14.07 4.08
N ARG A 69 2.23 15.00 5.00
CA ARG A 69 3.19 16.11 4.84
C ARG A 69 4.59 15.58 4.49
N PHE A 70 5.04 14.56 5.21
CA PHE A 70 6.33 13.95 4.98
C PHE A 70 6.41 13.38 3.56
N THR A 71 5.43 12.57 3.14
CA THR A 71 5.44 11.92 1.83
C THR A 71 5.25 12.86 0.64
N GLN A 72 4.85 14.12 0.85
CA GLN A 72 4.80 15.13 -0.21
C GLN A 72 6.20 15.55 -0.68
N ARG A 73 7.19 15.53 0.21
CA ARG A 73 8.58 15.96 -0.09
C ARG A 73 9.64 14.88 0.11
N ASN A 74 9.29 13.77 0.75
CA ASN A 74 10.19 12.69 1.11
C ASN A 74 9.65 11.33 0.68
N LEU A 75 10.49 10.31 0.73
CA LEU A 75 10.09 8.92 0.46
C LEU A 75 9.84 8.17 1.75
N LEU A 76 8.72 7.45 1.81
CA LEU A 76 8.41 6.55 2.91
C LEU A 76 8.37 5.11 2.40
N ARG A 77 9.21 4.27 3.03
CA ARG A 77 9.26 2.82 2.82
C ARG A 77 8.61 2.10 3.98
N ILE A 78 7.71 1.18 3.67
CA ILE A 78 7.03 0.34 4.66
C ILE A 78 7.44 -1.11 4.42
N TYR A 79 7.74 -1.85 5.49
CA TYR A 79 8.10 -3.26 5.40
C TYR A 79 7.31 -4.13 6.39
N PRO A 80 7.10 -5.43 6.05
CA PRO A 80 6.44 -6.36 6.96
C PRO A 80 7.20 -6.51 8.27
N LYS A 81 6.50 -6.68 9.40
CA LYS A 81 7.15 -6.96 10.68
C LYS A 81 7.87 -8.31 10.64
N ARG A 82 8.96 -8.42 11.40
CA ARG A 82 9.79 -9.63 11.48
C ARG A 82 9.05 -10.87 11.98
N THR A 83 7.98 -10.69 12.77
CA THR A 83 7.18 -11.81 13.32
C THR A 83 6.27 -12.50 12.30
N ARG A 84 6.23 -12.03 11.05
CA ARG A 84 5.53 -12.72 9.94
C ARG A 84 6.37 -13.89 9.41
N ILE A 85 6.61 -14.88 10.27
CA ILE A 85 7.41 -16.07 9.96
C ILE A 85 6.79 -16.88 8.81
N ASN A 86 5.46 -16.86 8.70
CA ASN A 86 4.72 -17.49 7.60
C ASN A 86 4.71 -16.67 6.29
N SER A 87 5.54 -15.63 6.17
CA SER A 87 5.61 -14.75 4.99
C SER A 87 4.28 -14.10 4.58
N SER A 88 3.31 -14.02 5.48
CA SER A 88 2.05 -13.30 5.23
C SER A 88 2.29 -11.81 4.91
N ASN A 89 1.36 -11.19 4.20
CA ASN A 89 1.43 -9.77 3.86
C ASN A 89 0.46 -8.93 4.71
N TYR A 90 0.83 -7.67 4.97
CA TYR A 90 -0.03 -6.69 5.62
C TYR A 90 -0.96 -6.01 4.61
N LYS A 91 -1.90 -5.18 5.09
CA LYS A 91 -2.80 -4.43 4.20
C LYS A 91 -2.06 -3.20 3.66
N PRO A 92 -1.86 -3.06 2.33
CA PRO A 92 -1.14 -1.91 1.77
C PRO A 92 -1.83 -0.56 2.01
N LEU A 93 -3.15 -0.60 2.13
CA LEU A 93 -4.01 0.56 1.95
C LEU A 93 -3.71 1.68 2.95
N ILE A 94 -3.32 1.33 4.19
CA ILE A 94 -2.91 2.33 5.18
C ILE A 94 -1.70 3.14 4.71
N GLY A 95 -0.69 2.51 4.10
CA GLY A 95 0.46 3.23 3.53
C GLY A 95 0.06 4.09 2.34
N TRP A 96 -0.66 3.53 1.37
CA TRP A 96 -1.04 4.26 0.15
C TRP A 96 -1.97 5.45 0.44
N THR A 97 -2.92 5.31 1.37
CA THR A 97 -3.82 6.41 1.77
C THR A 97 -3.10 7.57 2.46
N HIS A 98 -1.91 7.31 3.04
CA HIS A 98 -1.05 8.33 3.63
C HIS A 98 0.09 8.78 2.70
N GLY A 99 0.09 8.30 1.45
CA GLY A 99 1.03 8.73 0.40
C GLY A 99 2.37 8.02 0.38
N ALA A 100 2.53 6.91 1.12
CA ALA A 100 3.74 6.10 1.11
C ALA A 100 4.00 5.51 -0.29
N GLN A 101 5.23 5.65 -0.78
CA GLN A 101 5.61 5.28 -2.14
C GLN A 101 6.16 3.86 -2.23
N MET A 102 6.84 3.39 -1.19
CA MET A 102 7.58 2.12 -1.22
C MET A 102 6.98 1.12 -0.22
N ILE A 103 5.93 0.42 -0.62
CA ILE A 103 5.30 -0.62 0.22
C ILE A 103 5.88 -1.97 -0.17
N ALA A 104 6.69 -2.55 0.72
CA ALA A 104 7.34 -3.85 0.48
C ALA A 104 6.41 -5.01 0.82
N PHE A 105 6.43 -6.04 -0.03
CA PHE A 105 5.64 -7.26 0.11
C PHE A 105 6.52 -8.50 0.03
N ASN A 106 6.08 -9.57 0.68
CA ASN A 106 6.59 -10.91 0.48
C ASN A 106 5.96 -11.50 -0.79
N MET A 107 6.72 -11.57 -1.88
CA MET A 107 6.23 -12.00 -3.20
C MET A 107 6.03 -13.51 -3.34
N GLN A 108 6.56 -14.30 -2.40
CA GLN A 108 6.45 -15.78 -2.43
C GLN A 108 5.06 -16.29 -2.03
N GLY A 109 4.24 -15.44 -1.40
CA GLY A 109 2.92 -15.81 -0.92
C GLY A 109 1.82 -15.66 -1.99
N TYR A 110 0.59 -15.86 -1.55
CA TYR A 110 -0.61 -15.58 -2.32
C TYR A 110 -1.66 -14.89 -1.45
N GLY A 111 -2.55 -14.12 -2.07
CA GLY A 111 -3.72 -13.57 -1.38
C GLY A 111 -3.98 -12.10 -1.68
N LYS A 112 -4.98 -11.56 -0.97
CA LYS A 112 -5.62 -10.28 -1.28
C LYS A 112 -4.65 -9.11 -1.39
N SER A 113 -3.68 -8.98 -0.48
CA SER A 113 -2.71 -7.89 -0.52
C SER A 113 -1.85 -7.91 -1.79
N LEU A 114 -1.43 -9.09 -2.25
CA LEU A 114 -0.69 -9.24 -3.50
C LEU A 114 -1.58 -8.99 -4.71
N TRP A 115 -2.84 -9.46 -4.70
CA TRP A 115 -3.80 -9.14 -5.77
C TRP A 115 -4.03 -7.63 -5.90
N MET A 116 -4.18 -6.92 -4.79
CA MET A 116 -4.30 -5.46 -4.77
C MET A 116 -3.06 -4.78 -5.37
N MET A 117 -1.87 -5.24 -4.97
CA MET A 117 -0.60 -4.72 -5.51
C MET A 117 -0.50 -4.96 -7.01
N HIS A 118 -0.75 -6.18 -7.48
CA HIS A 118 -0.73 -6.50 -8.91
C HIS A 118 -1.76 -5.68 -9.69
N GLY A 119 -2.98 -5.52 -9.16
CA GLY A 119 -4.01 -4.69 -9.79
C GLY A 119 -3.61 -3.22 -9.89
N MET A 120 -3.10 -2.64 -8.81
CA MET A 120 -2.64 -1.24 -8.77
C MET A 120 -1.53 -0.99 -9.81
N PHE A 121 -0.50 -1.84 -9.85
CA PHE A 121 0.68 -1.63 -10.70
C PHE A 121 0.52 -2.10 -12.14
N ARG A 122 -0.62 -2.70 -12.52
CA ARG A 122 -1.02 -2.85 -13.92
C ARG A 122 -1.44 -1.52 -14.56
N ALA A 123 -1.79 -0.52 -13.74
CA ALA A 123 -2.05 0.83 -14.24
C ALA A 123 -0.81 1.44 -14.90
N ASN A 124 -1.00 2.55 -15.63
CA ASN A 124 0.08 3.29 -16.28
C ASN A 124 0.98 2.42 -17.19
N GLY A 125 0.36 1.54 -17.98
CA GLY A 125 1.07 0.66 -18.90
C GLY A 125 1.95 -0.41 -18.23
N GLY A 126 1.73 -0.69 -16.94
CA GLY A 126 2.51 -1.71 -16.22
C GLY A 126 3.93 -1.27 -15.85
N CYS A 127 4.25 0.02 -15.93
CA CYS A 127 5.61 0.54 -15.66
C CYS A 127 6.00 0.49 -14.17
N ARG A 128 5.09 0.02 -13.29
CA ARG A 128 5.28 -0.10 -11.83
C ARG A 128 5.39 1.23 -11.07
N TYR A 129 5.10 2.34 -11.74
CA TYR A 129 4.95 3.65 -11.12
C TYR A 129 3.55 4.19 -11.37
N VAL A 130 2.83 4.47 -10.28
CA VAL A 130 1.48 5.05 -10.32
C VAL A 130 1.53 6.43 -9.66
N LYS A 131 1.10 7.46 -10.39
CA LYS A 131 1.07 8.83 -9.90
C LYS A 131 0.10 8.96 -8.72
N LYS A 132 0.57 9.53 -7.61
CA LYS A 132 -0.29 9.84 -6.46
C LYS A 132 -1.39 10.85 -6.85
N PRO A 133 -2.58 10.79 -6.24
CA PRO A 133 -3.57 11.85 -6.37
C PRO A 133 -3.02 13.22 -5.94
N ASN A 134 -3.50 14.30 -6.59
CA ASN A 134 -2.99 15.66 -6.36
C ASN A 134 -3.04 16.07 -4.88
N PHE A 135 -4.09 15.68 -4.13
CA PHE A 135 -4.24 15.99 -2.71
C PHE A 135 -3.22 15.28 -1.79
N LEU A 136 -2.51 14.25 -2.27
CA LEU A 136 -1.38 13.60 -1.58
C LEU A 136 -0.02 14.11 -2.05
N MET A 137 0.02 15.05 -3.00
CA MET A 137 1.25 15.63 -3.54
C MET A 137 1.38 17.12 -3.25
N LYS A 138 0.27 17.86 -3.26
CA LYS A 138 0.24 19.31 -3.07
C LYS A 138 -0.53 19.65 -1.80
N LYS A 139 -0.12 20.74 -1.14
CA LYS A 139 -0.95 21.40 -0.13
C LYS A 139 -2.20 21.98 -0.80
N GLY A 140 -3.32 21.95 -0.10
CA GLY A 140 -4.57 22.61 -0.52
C GLY A 140 -4.50 24.13 -0.34
N PHE A 141 -5.65 24.79 -0.50
CA PHE A 141 -5.79 26.21 -0.15
C PHE A 141 -5.40 26.43 1.32
N HIS A 142 -4.76 27.57 1.62
CA HIS A 142 -4.26 27.91 2.97
C HIS A 142 -3.31 26.87 3.59
N GLU A 143 -2.50 26.19 2.78
CA GLU A 143 -1.57 25.15 3.24
C GLU A 143 -2.23 23.90 3.88
N GLU A 144 -3.53 23.70 3.64
CA GLU A 144 -4.22 22.53 4.18
C GLU A 144 -3.60 21.21 3.69
N VAL A 145 -3.52 20.25 4.59
CA VAL A 145 -3.03 18.90 4.28
C VAL A 145 -4.18 17.93 4.42
N PHE A 146 -4.31 17.08 3.40
CA PHE A 146 -5.28 16.00 3.41
C PHE A 146 -5.19 15.18 4.71
N ASP A 147 -6.32 15.02 5.39
CA ASP A 147 -6.45 14.13 6.54
C ASP A 147 -7.10 12.80 6.12
N PRO A 148 -6.33 11.69 6.07
CA PRO A 148 -6.84 10.35 5.81
C PRO A 148 -7.95 9.92 6.78
N ARG A 149 -8.01 10.46 8.01
CA ARG A 149 -9.01 10.10 9.03
C ARG A 149 -10.33 10.84 8.88
N LYS A 150 -10.33 12.03 8.27
CA LYS A 150 -11.55 12.83 8.06
C LYS A 150 -12.52 12.11 7.13
N LYS A 151 -13.79 11.99 7.53
CA LYS A 151 -14.86 11.50 6.65
C LYS A 151 -15.05 12.50 5.50
N LEU A 152 -15.08 11.99 4.27
CA LEU A 152 -15.29 12.79 3.07
C LEU A 152 -16.72 12.57 2.58
N PRO A 153 -17.36 13.61 1.99
CA PRO A 153 -18.65 13.43 1.35
C PRO A 153 -18.54 12.47 0.16
N VAL A 154 -19.66 11.82 -0.18
CA VAL A 154 -19.73 10.97 -1.36
C VAL A 154 -19.59 11.85 -2.60
N LYS A 155 -18.61 11.55 -3.44
CA LYS A 155 -18.41 12.25 -4.71
C LYS A 155 -19.14 11.56 -5.85
N GLU A 156 -19.06 10.24 -5.89
CA GLU A 156 -19.59 9.42 -6.99
C GLU A 156 -20.20 8.14 -6.43
N THR A 157 -21.25 7.66 -7.10
CA THR A 157 -21.89 6.38 -6.78
C THR A 157 -21.61 5.39 -7.90
N LEU A 158 -20.84 4.35 -7.59
CA LEU A 158 -20.59 3.25 -8.52
C LEU A 158 -21.75 2.23 -8.44
N LYS A 159 -22.43 2.03 -9.56
CA LYS A 159 -23.31 0.87 -9.79
C LYS A 159 -22.59 -0.09 -10.72
N ALA A 160 -22.53 -1.35 -10.34
CA ALA A 160 -21.85 -2.37 -11.13
C ALA A 160 -22.78 -3.57 -11.29
N MET A 161 -22.94 -4.03 -12.53
CA MET A 161 -23.75 -5.17 -12.92
C MET A 161 -22.82 -6.23 -13.50
N TYR A 162 -23.01 -7.48 -13.08
CA TYR A 162 -22.18 -8.61 -13.48
C TYR A 162 -23.07 -9.67 -14.10
N MET A 163 -22.67 -10.15 -15.26
CA MET A 163 -23.21 -11.35 -15.90
C MET A 163 -22.01 -12.27 -16.15
N GLY A 164 -22.15 -13.55 -15.82
CA GLY A 164 -21.12 -14.55 -16.02
C GLY A 164 -21.61 -15.61 -17.01
N ASP A 165 -20.79 -15.92 -18.00
CA ASP A 165 -20.96 -17.04 -18.93
C ASP A 165 -19.64 -17.84 -18.97
N GLY A 166 -19.70 -19.11 -19.39
CA GLY A 166 -18.51 -19.94 -19.63
C GLY A 166 -18.04 -20.82 -18.47
N TRP A 167 -18.65 -20.76 -17.28
CA TRP A 167 -18.30 -21.65 -16.16
C TRP A 167 -18.35 -23.15 -16.52
N ARG A 168 -19.28 -23.54 -17.41
CA ARG A 168 -19.41 -24.90 -17.93
C ARG A 168 -18.17 -25.42 -18.70
N LEU A 169 -17.31 -24.51 -19.15
CA LEU A 169 -16.08 -24.86 -19.90
C LEU A 169 -14.94 -25.27 -18.96
N ASP A 170 -14.90 -24.69 -17.76
CA ASP A 170 -13.83 -24.91 -16.79
C ASP A 170 -14.15 -26.03 -15.77
N PHE A 171 -15.42 -26.44 -15.65
CA PHE A 171 -15.85 -27.49 -14.74
C PHE A 171 -16.57 -28.62 -15.49
N SER A 172 -15.99 -29.84 -15.44
CA SER A 172 -16.68 -31.07 -15.88
C SER A 172 -18.03 -31.25 -15.18
N HIS A 173 -19.00 -31.84 -15.89
CA HIS A 173 -20.31 -32.26 -15.34
C HIS A 173 -20.22 -33.18 -14.11
N THR A 174 -19.06 -33.82 -13.88
CA THR A 174 -18.80 -34.70 -12.73
C THR A 174 -18.23 -33.99 -11.50
N HIS A 175 -17.90 -32.70 -11.58
CA HIS A 175 -17.36 -31.94 -10.44
C HIS A 175 -18.43 -31.54 -9.40
N PHE A 176 -19.71 -31.72 -9.73
CA PHE A 176 -20.85 -31.36 -8.91
C PHE A 176 -21.75 -32.57 -8.70
N ASP A 177 -22.49 -32.59 -7.59
CA ASP A 177 -23.46 -33.65 -7.31
C ASP A 177 -24.45 -33.75 -8.49
N ALA A 178 -24.74 -34.97 -8.92
CA ALA A 178 -25.57 -35.25 -10.10
C ALA A 178 -26.97 -34.61 -10.08
N TYR A 179 -27.41 -34.10 -8.92
CA TYR A 179 -28.75 -33.56 -8.68
C TYR A 179 -28.77 -32.08 -8.27
N SER A 180 -27.60 -31.40 -8.20
CA SER A 180 -27.54 -30.00 -7.80
C SER A 180 -26.54 -29.21 -8.63
N PRO A 181 -26.96 -28.15 -9.36
CA PRO A 181 -26.00 -27.26 -9.97
C PRO A 181 -25.14 -26.57 -8.87
N PRO A 182 -23.88 -26.23 -9.17
CA PRO A 182 -23.02 -25.49 -8.24
C PRO A 182 -23.61 -24.16 -7.78
N ASP A 183 -23.55 -23.93 -6.47
CA ASP A 183 -23.81 -22.62 -5.88
C ASP A 183 -22.62 -21.68 -6.14
N PHE A 184 -22.59 -21.06 -7.32
CA PHE A 184 -21.64 -19.98 -7.59
C PHE A 184 -22.09 -18.70 -6.89
N TYR A 185 -21.11 -17.93 -6.41
CA TYR A 185 -21.35 -16.56 -5.96
C TYR A 185 -20.17 -15.69 -6.34
N THR A 186 -20.43 -14.41 -6.62
CA THR A 186 -19.38 -13.44 -6.96
C THR A 186 -19.17 -12.47 -5.80
N LYS A 187 -17.94 -12.39 -5.30
CA LYS A 187 -17.58 -11.39 -4.29
C LYS A 187 -16.94 -10.17 -4.95
N MET A 188 -17.49 -9.01 -4.64
CA MET A 188 -16.95 -7.73 -5.08
C MET A 188 -16.30 -6.96 -3.94
N PHE A 189 -15.20 -6.29 -4.25
CA PHE A 189 -14.46 -5.47 -3.31
C PHE A 189 -14.14 -4.14 -3.95
N ILE A 190 -14.44 -3.04 -3.25
CA ILE A 190 -13.96 -1.72 -3.61
C ILE A 190 -12.85 -1.37 -2.63
N VAL A 191 -11.62 -1.28 -3.12
CA VAL A 191 -10.44 -0.99 -2.32
C VAL A 191 -10.12 0.49 -2.40
N GLY A 192 -10.02 1.15 -1.25
CA GLY A 192 -9.82 2.60 -1.17
C GLY A 192 -10.08 3.12 0.24
N LYS A 193 -9.98 4.44 0.45
CA LYS A 193 -10.32 5.05 1.74
C LYS A 193 -11.78 4.73 2.10
N GLY A 194 -11.98 4.07 3.25
CA GLY A 194 -13.30 3.60 3.68
C GLY A 194 -13.75 2.31 2.99
N GLU A 195 -12.79 1.43 2.61
CA GLU A 195 -13.01 0.11 2.02
C GLU A 195 -14.27 -0.57 2.60
N LYS A 196 -15.22 -0.88 1.73
CA LYS A 196 -16.43 -1.65 2.06
C LYS A 196 -16.42 -2.93 1.24
N MET A 197 -16.45 -4.07 1.92
CA MET A 197 -16.76 -5.34 1.28
C MET A 197 -18.27 -5.40 1.05
N LYS A 198 -18.69 -5.55 -0.21
CA LYS A 198 -20.07 -5.91 -0.54
C LYS A 198 -20.05 -7.31 -1.13
N SER A 199 -20.44 -8.29 -0.33
CA SER A 199 -20.66 -9.64 -0.82
C SER A 199 -22.04 -9.68 -1.46
N VAL A 200 -22.11 -9.85 -2.78
CA VAL A 200 -23.37 -10.11 -3.47
C VAL A 200 -23.45 -11.61 -3.70
N ARG A 201 -24.35 -12.30 -2.98
CA ARG A 201 -24.73 -13.66 -3.38
C ARG A 201 -25.70 -13.55 -4.53
N LEU A 202 -25.19 -13.69 -5.75
CA LEU A 202 -26.04 -14.07 -6.89
C LEU A 202 -26.16 -15.58 -6.83
N LEU A 203 -27.32 -16.08 -6.38
CA LEU A 203 -27.66 -17.48 -6.54
C LEU A 203 -28.05 -17.66 -8.01
N MET A 204 -27.14 -18.17 -8.83
CA MET A 204 -27.50 -18.60 -10.19
C MET A 204 -28.25 -19.92 -10.08
N ARG A 205 -29.59 -19.87 -10.03
CA ARG A 205 -30.42 -21.05 -10.24
C ARG A 205 -30.41 -21.37 -11.72
N PHE A 206 -29.80 -22.50 -12.08
CA PHE A 206 -29.84 -23.00 -13.44
C PHE A 206 -31.14 -23.78 -13.65
N ILE A 207 -31.95 -23.32 -14.61
CA ILE A 207 -33.04 -24.11 -15.17
C ILE A 207 -32.38 -25.03 -16.19
N PHE A 208 -32.37 -26.33 -15.91
CA PHE A 208 -32.07 -27.32 -16.93
C PHE A 208 -33.34 -27.43 -17.80
N GLU A 209 -33.27 -26.96 -19.04
CA GLU A 209 -34.18 -27.39 -20.12
C GLU A 209 -33.57 -28.60 -20.85
#